data_AF-A0AA47MF31-F1
#
_entry.id   AF-A0AA47MF31-F1
#
_cell.length_a   1.000
_cell.length_b   1.000
_cell.length_c   1.000
_cell.angle_alpha   90.00
_cell.angle_beta   90.00
_cell.angle_gamma   90.00
#
_symmetry.space_group_name_H-M   'P 1'
#
loop_
_entity.id
_entity.type
_entity.pdbx_description
1 polymer ?
#
loop_
_entity_poly.entity_id
_entity_poly.type
_entity_poly.pdbx_seq_one_letter_code
_entity_poly.pdbx_strand_id
1 'polypeptide(L)'
;MKLPAHWLIQSCKTRWNSVCQTFERLLEQRWAVTAVLSDHTATKLQDARVLELKDEYWQLMEDVAPVLGALKCATTIMSAEKEVSISNTYPITFSLINSH
;
A
#
# COMPACT_ATOMS: atom_id res chain seq x y z
N MET A 1 4.35 -13.58 -21.60
CA MET A 1 4.52 -13.29 -20.16
C MET A 1 3.18 -13.45 -19.46
N LYS A 2 3.12 -14.20 -18.35
CA LYS A 2 1.92 -14.26 -17.48
C LYS A 2 2.11 -13.23 -16.37
N LEU A 3 1.65 -12.01 -16.58
CA LEU A 3 1.68 -10.98 -15.56
C LEU A 3 0.47 -11.15 -14.62
N PRO A 4 0.59 -10.81 -13.32
CA PRO A 4 -0.55 -10.77 -12.43
C PRO A 4 -1.59 -9.78 -12.95
N ALA A 5 -2.85 -10.18 -13.02
CA ALA A 5 -3.93 -9.26 -13.32
C ALA A 5 -4.28 -8.48 -12.04
N HIS A 6 -4.33 -7.16 -12.16
CA HIS A 6 -4.73 -6.28 -11.07
C HIS A 6 -6.01 -5.53 -11.44
N TRP A 7 -6.86 -5.29 -10.45
CA TRP A 7 -8.03 -4.44 -10.55
C TRP A 7 -8.11 -3.55 -9.31
N LEU A 8 -8.86 -2.46 -9.40
CA LEU A 8 -9.10 -1.60 -8.25
C LEU A 8 -9.87 -2.39 -7.19
N ILE A 9 -9.26 -2.58 -6.01
CA ILE A 9 -9.89 -3.27 -4.89
C ILE A 9 -10.86 -2.31 -4.17
N GLN A 10 -10.37 -1.12 -3.80
CA GLN A 10 -11.18 -0.11 -3.12
C GLN A 10 -10.58 1.29 -3.33
N SER A 11 -11.42 2.32 -3.48
CA SER A 11 -11.02 3.73 -3.43
C SER A 11 -11.92 4.47 -2.45
N CYS A 12 -11.40 4.79 -1.26
CA CYS A 12 -12.15 5.44 -0.21
C CYS A 12 -11.24 6.33 0.64
N LYS A 13 -11.38 7.65 0.50
CA LYS A 13 -10.52 8.63 1.17
C LYS A 13 -10.55 8.53 2.70
N THR A 14 -11.67 8.13 3.29
CA THR A 14 -11.83 8.02 4.75
C THR A 14 -11.33 6.69 5.31
N ARG A 15 -11.02 5.71 4.45
CA ARG A 15 -10.52 4.39 4.89
C ARG A 15 -9.06 4.24 4.48
N TRP A 16 -8.20 4.33 5.49
CA TRP A 16 -6.74 4.27 5.35
C TRP A 16 -6.25 2.97 4.68
N ASN A 17 -7.01 1.86 4.76
CA ASN A 17 -6.66 0.59 4.12
C ASN A 17 -6.58 0.67 2.58
N SER A 18 -7.26 1.63 1.95
CA SER A 18 -7.16 1.89 0.51
C SER A 18 -5.77 2.41 0.13
N VAL A 19 -5.14 3.20 1.01
CA VAL A 19 -3.76 3.68 0.86
C VAL A 19 -2.77 2.52 0.99
N CYS A 20 -2.96 1.65 1.99
CA CYS A 20 -2.12 0.45 2.17
C CYS A 20 -2.10 -0.43 0.91
N GLN A 21 -3.28 -0.71 0.34
CA GLN A 21 -3.38 -1.49 -0.91
C GLN A 21 -2.74 -0.78 -2.11
N THR A 22 -2.86 0.54 -2.18
CA THR A 22 -2.22 1.34 -3.24
C THR A 22 -0.71 1.29 -3.14
N PHE A 23 -0.15 1.42 -1.92
CA PHE A 23 1.30 1.33 -1.70
C PHE A 23 1.84 -0.05 -2.06
N GLU A 24 1.19 -1.13 -1.61
CA GLU A 24 1.55 -2.51 -1.98
C GLU A 24 1.67 -2.68 -3.50
N ARG A 25 0.68 -2.17 -4.27
CA ARG A 25 0.67 -2.27 -5.74
C ARG A 25 1.66 -1.35 -6.43
N LEU A 26 1.80 -0.13 -5.94
CA LEU A 26 2.70 0.85 -6.52
C LEU A 26 4.15 0.44 -6.33
N LEU A 27 4.51 -0.11 -5.16
CA LEU A 27 5.83 -0.68 -4.89
C LEU A 27 6.10 -1.91 -5.77
N GLU A 28 5.14 -2.82 -5.91
CA GLU A 28 5.22 -3.97 -6.82
C GLU A 28 5.51 -3.53 -8.27
N GLN A 29 4.92 -2.41 -8.70
CA GLN A 29 5.01 -1.89 -10.06
C GLN A 29 6.04 -0.77 -10.23
N ARG A 30 6.89 -0.48 -9.24
CA ARG A 30 7.85 0.65 -9.24
C ARG A 30 8.59 0.77 -10.56
N TRP A 31 9.25 -0.32 -10.98
CA TRP A 31 10.05 -0.34 -12.21
C TRP A 31 9.22 -0.18 -13.48
N ALA A 32 8.02 -0.75 -13.53
CA ALA A 32 7.12 -0.59 -14.68
C ALA A 32 6.65 0.86 -14.82
N VAL A 33 6.28 1.50 -13.70
CA VAL A 33 5.91 2.92 -13.68
C VAL A 33 7.10 3.78 -14.09
N THR A 34 8.28 3.59 -13.49
CA THR A 34 9.49 4.36 -13.86
C THR A 34 9.83 4.19 -15.34
N ALA A 35 9.76 2.97 -15.89
CA ALA A 35 10.05 2.71 -17.30
C ALA A 35 9.09 3.47 -18.24
N VAL A 36 7.78 3.44 -17.96
CA VAL A 36 6.78 4.14 -18.78
C VAL A 36 6.90 5.66 -18.68
N LEU A 37 7.20 6.19 -17.48
CA LEU A 37 7.41 7.64 -17.30
C LEU A 37 8.71 8.13 -17.95
N SER A 38 9.73 7.27 -18.04
CA SER A 38 11.01 7.57 -18.71
C SER A 38 10.91 7.50 -20.24
N ASP A 39 9.94 6.76 -20.78
CA ASP A 39 9.75 6.61 -22.22
C ASP A 39 8.92 7.76 -22.80
N HIS A 40 9.58 8.66 -23.53
CA HIS A 40 8.94 9.81 -24.18
C HIS A 40 8.00 9.46 -25.35
N THR A 41 8.03 8.21 -25.83
CA THR A 41 7.05 7.72 -26.81
C THR A 41 5.74 7.29 -26.15
N ALA A 42 5.80 6.90 -24.87
CA ALA A 42 4.65 6.49 -24.07
C ALA A 42 4.07 7.63 -23.23
N THR A 43 4.91 8.48 -22.63
CA THR A 43 4.51 9.54 -21.70
C THR A 43 5.11 10.88 -22.13
N LYS A 44 4.27 11.93 -22.22
CA LYS A 44 4.76 13.29 -22.50
C LYS A 44 5.62 13.79 -21.35
N LEU A 45 6.67 14.55 -21.67
CA LEU A 45 7.59 15.12 -20.67
C LEU A 45 6.88 15.89 -19.54
N GLN A 46 5.82 16.63 -19.87
CA GLN A 46 5.04 17.38 -18.89
C GLN A 46 4.33 16.45 -17.89
N ASP A 47 3.73 15.37 -18.38
CA ASP A 47 3.01 14.40 -17.55
C ASP A 47 3.99 13.61 -16.68
N ALA A 48 5.14 13.21 -17.25
CA ALA A 48 6.20 12.54 -16.52
C ALA A 48 6.69 13.36 -15.32
N ARG A 49 6.95 14.66 -15.52
CA ARG A 49 7.39 15.57 -14.43
C ARG A 49 6.38 15.72 -13.29
N VAL A 50 5.08 15.55 -13.58
CA VAL A 50 4.01 15.65 -12.57
C VAL A 50 3.81 14.32 -11.84
N LEU A 51 3.98 13.20 -12.54
CA LEU A 51 3.69 11.86 -12.02
C LEU A 51 4.90 11.17 -11.39
N GLU A 52 6.11 11.60 -11.71
CA GLU A 52 7.34 11.02 -11.20
C GLU A 52 7.50 11.25 -9.69
N LEU A 53 7.60 10.15 -8.96
CA LEU A 53 7.85 10.15 -7.52
C LEU A 53 9.35 10.24 -7.27
N LYS A 54 9.75 11.18 -6.41
CA LYS A 54 11.12 11.25 -5.90
C LYS A 54 11.49 9.99 -5.12
N ASP A 55 12.77 9.62 -5.14
CA ASP A 55 13.29 8.46 -4.41
C ASP A 55 12.98 8.51 -2.90
N GLU A 56 12.97 9.71 -2.30
CA GLU A 56 12.59 9.90 -0.89
C GLU A 56 11.15 9.41 -0.60
N TYR A 57 10.22 9.60 -1.55
CA TYR A 57 8.85 9.13 -1.38
C TYR A 57 8.72 7.63 -1.62
N TRP A 58 9.53 7.06 -2.52
CA TRP A 58 9.62 5.61 -2.66
C TRP A 58 10.13 4.96 -1.38
N GLN A 59 11.20 5.50 -0.80
CA GLN A 59 11.75 5.02 0.46
C GLN A 59 10.72 5.16 1.60
N LEU A 60 10.05 6.30 1.71
CA LEU A 60 9.01 6.49 2.71
C LEU A 60 7.87 5.47 2.58
N MET A 61 7.46 5.14 1.35
CA MET A 61 6.45 4.09 1.13
C MET A 61 6.95 2.71 1.55
N GLU A 62 8.21 2.37 1.25
CA GLU A 62 8.84 1.11 1.65
C GLU A 62 8.93 0.99 3.19
N ASP A 63 9.30 2.07 3.87
CA ASP A 63 9.43 2.13 5.33
C ASP A 63 8.06 2.02 6.04
N VAL A 64 7.02 2.63 5.47
CA VAL A 64 5.67 2.68 6.07
C VAL A 64 4.82 1.46 5.68
N ALA A 65 5.10 0.80 4.56
CA ALA A 65 4.39 -0.40 4.10
C ALA A 65 4.24 -1.50 5.17
N PRO A 66 5.29 -1.93 5.91
CA PRO A 66 5.15 -2.98 6.93
C PRO A 66 4.22 -2.55 8.08
N VAL A 67 4.30 -1.28 8.50
CA VAL A 67 3.44 -0.74 9.57
C VAL A 67 1.97 -0.73 9.13
N LEU A 68 1.69 -0.25 7.91
CA LEU A 68 0.34 -0.26 7.37
C LEU A 68 -0.20 -1.69 7.17
N GLY A 69 0.66 -2.62 6.76
CA GLY A 69 0.32 -4.03 6.64
C GLY A 69 -0.09 -4.65 7.98
N ALA A 70 0.68 -4.39 9.04
CA ALA A 70 0.36 -4.86 10.39
C ALA A 70 -0.98 -4.29 10.90
N LEU A 71 -1.20 -2.98 10.73
CA LEU A 71 -2.48 -2.33 11.08
C LEU A 71 -3.65 -2.92 10.29
N LYS A 72 -3.42 -3.39 9.05
CA LYS A 72 -4.48 -3.85 8.14
C LYS A 72 -4.91 -5.24 8.56
N CYS A 73 -3.94 -6.07 8.94
CA CYS A 73 -4.17 -7.35 9.58
C CYS A 73 -4.98 -7.17 10.87
N ALA A 74 -4.51 -6.32 11.79
CA ALA A 74 -5.20 -6.01 13.05
C ALA A 74 -6.65 -5.57 12.83
N THR A 75 -6.88 -4.61 11.93
CA THR A 75 -8.23 -4.10 11.64
C THR A 75 -9.12 -5.19 11.04
N THR A 76 -8.58 -6.06 10.19
CA THR A 76 -9.34 -7.17 9.58
C THR A 76 -9.79 -8.17 10.64
N ILE A 77 -8.91 -8.50 11.60
CA ILE A 77 -9.24 -9.39 12.72
C ILE A 77 -10.28 -8.73 13.64
N MET A 78 -10.07 -7.46 13.99
CA MET A 78 -10.97 -6.75 14.91
C MET A 78 -12.36 -6.49 14.32
N SER A 79 -12.46 -6.37 12.99
CA SER A 79 -13.70 -6.13 12.27
C SER A 79 -14.41 -7.42 11.84
N ALA A 80 -13.90 -8.60 12.22
CA ALA A 80 -14.52 -9.88 11.91
C ALA A 80 -15.81 -10.04 12.72
N GLU A 81 -16.94 -10.29 12.04
CA GLU A 81 -18.25 -10.43 12.69
C GLU A 81 -18.48 -11.83 13.27
N LYS A 82 -17.75 -12.84 12.78
CA LYS A 82 -17.99 -14.26 13.11
C LYS A 82 -17.20 -14.75 14.33
N GLU A 83 -16.20 -14.01 14.78
CA GLU A 83 -15.30 -14.41 15.86
C GLU A 83 -15.27 -13.35 16.97
N VAL A 84 -15.02 -13.76 18.22
CA VAL A 84 -14.96 -12.83 19.37
C VAL A 84 -13.71 -11.94 19.26
N SER A 85 -13.87 -10.75 18.69
CA SER A 85 -12.77 -9.81 18.43
C SER A 85 -12.27 -9.06 19.67
N ILE A 86 -13.11 -8.86 20.69
CA ILE A 86 -12.76 -8.03 21.85
C ILE A 86 -11.59 -8.60 22.68
N SER A 87 -11.55 -9.92 22.81
CA SER A 87 -10.46 -10.63 23.51
C SER A 87 -9.10 -10.46 22.82
N ASN A 88 -9.10 -10.15 21.52
CA ASN A 88 -7.90 -9.92 20.73
C ASN A 88 -7.35 -8.48 20.87
N THR A 89 -8.08 -7.56 21.52
CA THR A 89 -7.68 -6.15 21.59
C THR A 89 -6.33 -5.99 22.27
N TYR A 90 -6.15 -6.55 23.47
CA TYR A 90 -4.88 -6.48 24.20
C TYR A 90 -3.70 -7.17 23.47
N PRO A 91 -3.81 -8.44 23.02
CA PRO A 91 -2.68 -9.09 22.35
C PRO A 91 -2.30 -8.41 21.03
N ILE A 92 -3.27 -7.89 20.27
CA ILE A 92 -2.99 -7.16 19.03
C ILE A 92 -2.29 -5.83 19.32
N THR A 93 -2.78 -5.02 20.27
CA THR A 93 -2.12 -3.73 20.58
C THR A 93 -0.74 -3.94 21.18
N PHE A 94 -0.56 -4.93 22.04
CA PHE A 94 0.74 -5.30 22.57
C PHE A 94 1.71 -5.71 21.45
N SER A 95 1.28 -6.55 20.51
CA SER A 95 2.12 -6.94 19.38
C SER A 95 2.48 -5.75 18.49
N LEU A 96 1.52 -4.88 18.15
CA LEU A 96 1.78 -3.70 17.32
C LEU A 96 2.82 -2.74 17.92
N ILE A 97 2.84 -2.61 19.25
CA ILE A 97 3.79 -1.73 19.97
C ILE A 97 5.17 -2.36 20.08
N ASN A 98 5.27 -3.68 20.20
CA ASN A 98 6.53 -4.36 20.51
C ASN A 98 7.19 -5.06 19.29
N SER A 99 6.54 -5.10 18.13
CA SER A 99 7.03 -5.83 16.94
C SER A 99 7.57 -4.92 15.83
N HIS A 100 7.60 -3.61 16.04
CA HIS A 100 8.12 -2.58 15.15
C HIS A 100 8.95 -1.57 15.95
#